data_AF-A0A3D4SWS9-F1
#
_entry.id   AF-A0A3D4SWS9-F1
#
_cell.length_a   1.000
_cell.length_b   1.000
_cell.length_c   1.000
_cell.angle_alpha   90.00
_cell.angle_beta   90.00
_cell.angle_gamma   90.00
#
_symmetry.space_group_name_H-M   'P 1'
#
loop_
_entity.id
_entity.type
_entity.pdbx_description
1 polymer ?
#
loop_
_entity_poly.entity_id
_entity_poly.type
_entity_poly.pdbx_seq_one_letter_code
_entity_poly.pdbx_strand_id
1 'polypeptide(L)'
;DNQLRGRAGRQGDPGSTVFFVSLEDDMVAVGGAGDELTAQPDADGRLEQKKVLQFVDHCQRVTEGQMLDIHATTWKYNKLINDQRQIINARRDAVLDTETAWDDLSLHDVEKAGELTAAGIDHAVLVQAAREIMLYHLDHEWSDHLAYLDDIRESIHLRAIANESPIDEFHRMSIAAFGELAGRAVAKARETFSEAEITAGGVDLGGLGLHKPSATWTYMVNDNPLSSGSGSMMGSIAAMFR
;
A
#
# COMPACT_ATOMS: atom_id res chain seq x y z
N ASP A 1 -13.27 13.55 19.65
CA ASP A 1 -13.90 14.44 20.66
C ASP A 1 -13.00 14.95 21.78
N ASN A 2 -12.43 14.09 22.63
CA ASN A 2 -11.69 14.57 23.82
C ASN A 2 -10.46 15.43 23.49
N GLN A 3 -9.82 15.19 22.34
CA GLN A 3 -8.75 16.07 21.85
C GLN A 3 -9.24 17.51 21.58
N LEU A 4 -10.48 17.69 21.11
CA LEU A 4 -11.08 19.01 20.88
C LEU A 4 -11.49 19.66 22.21
N ARG A 5 -12.07 18.87 23.13
CA ARG A 5 -12.38 19.32 24.50
C ARG A 5 -11.14 19.86 25.21
N GLY A 6 -10.03 19.14 25.11
CA GLY A 6 -8.75 19.50 25.71
C GLY A 6 -8.06 20.75 25.14
N ARG A 7 -8.62 21.39 24.10
CA ARG A 7 -8.15 22.70 23.63
C ARG A 7 -8.68 23.86 24.46
N ALA A 8 -9.79 23.67 25.19
CA ALA A 8 -10.30 24.64 26.16
C ALA A 8 -9.65 24.44 27.53
N GLY A 9 -9.53 25.52 28.32
CA GLY A 9 -9.04 25.47 29.70
C GLY A 9 -7.59 25.00 29.87
N ARG A 10 -6.70 25.44 28.96
CA ARG A 10 -5.26 25.14 29.07
C ARG A 10 -4.70 25.77 30.35
N GLN A 11 -3.71 25.13 30.97
CA GLN A 11 -3.05 25.64 32.19
C GLN A 11 -3.98 25.89 33.40
N GLY A 12 -5.15 25.23 33.43
CA GLY A 12 -6.13 25.43 34.49
C GLY A 12 -7.01 26.66 34.30
N ASP A 13 -6.92 27.32 33.13
CA ASP A 13 -7.84 28.40 32.76
C ASP A 13 -9.29 27.88 32.71
N PRO A 14 -10.28 28.72 33.04
CA PRO A 14 -11.68 28.36 32.86
C PRO A 14 -12.00 28.16 31.37
N GLY A 15 -12.82 27.15 31.07
CA GLY A 15 -13.29 26.89 29.70
C GLY A 15 -14.45 25.89 29.68
N SER A 16 -15.29 26.00 28.67
CA SER A 16 -16.41 25.08 28.42
C SER A 16 -16.39 24.60 26.98
N THR A 17 -16.84 23.37 26.76
CA THR A 17 -17.04 22.84 25.41
C THR A 17 -18.40 22.16 25.32
N VAL A 18 -19.04 22.27 24.16
CA VAL A 18 -20.34 21.66 23.86
C VAL A 18 -20.24 21.07 22.46
N PHE A 19 -20.85 19.91 22.27
CA PHE A 19 -20.96 19.26 20.97
C PHE A 19 -22.40 19.38 20.49
N PHE A 20 -22.56 19.62 19.20
CA PHE A 20 -23.85 19.56 18.51
C PHE A 20 -23.80 18.34 17.60
N VAL A 21 -24.83 17.51 17.68
CA VAL A 21 -24.96 16.27 16.90
C VAL A 21 -26.37 16.26 16.31
N SER A 22 -26.46 15.92 15.04
CA SER A 22 -27.72 15.67 14.35
C SER A 22 -27.96 14.17 14.22
N LEU A 23 -29.22 13.74 14.19
CA LEU A 23 -29.57 12.37 13.81
C LEU A 23 -29.25 12.08 12.33
N GLU A 24 -28.99 13.12 11.54
CA GLU A 24 -28.60 13.05 10.13
C GLU A 24 -27.09 12.98 9.91
N ASP A 25 -26.27 13.10 10.96
CA ASP A 25 -24.81 13.04 10.84
C ASP A 25 -24.37 11.65 10.36
N ASP A 26 -23.34 11.56 9.50
CA ASP A 26 -22.85 10.31 8.91
C ASP A 26 -22.59 9.21 9.96
N MET A 27 -22.03 9.57 11.11
CA MET A 27 -21.80 8.63 12.21
C MET A 27 -23.10 8.04 12.78
N VAL A 28 -24.16 8.85 12.93
CA VAL A 28 -25.46 8.36 13.40
C VAL A 28 -26.14 7.53 12.32
N ALA A 29 -26.09 8.00 11.06
CA ALA A 29 -26.68 7.30 9.92
C ALA A 29 -26.06 5.91 9.71
N VAL A 30 -24.74 5.77 9.86
CA VAL A 30 -24.04 4.49 9.74
C VAL A 30 -24.23 3.63 10.99
N GLY A 31 -24.02 4.21 12.19
CA GLY A 31 -24.05 3.47 13.45
C GLY A 31 -25.46 3.01 13.88
N GLY A 32 -26.50 3.73 13.47
CA GLY A 32 -27.91 3.41 13.74
C GLY A 32 -28.62 2.71 12.59
N ALA A 33 -27.89 2.25 11.56
CA ALA A 33 -28.49 1.60 10.40
C ALA A 33 -29.25 0.33 10.81
N GLY A 34 -30.58 0.34 10.63
CA GLY A 34 -31.46 -0.78 10.98
C GLY A 34 -32.16 -0.63 12.34
N ASP A 35 -31.81 0.39 13.13
CA ASP A 35 -32.50 0.72 14.37
C ASP A 35 -33.61 1.75 14.14
N GLU A 36 -34.77 1.54 14.75
CA GLU A 36 -35.84 2.54 14.78
C GLU A 36 -35.74 3.40 16.03
N LEU A 37 -35.44 4.70 15.86
CA LEU A 37 -35.50 5.69 16.93
C LEU A 37 -36.73 6.60 16.74
N THR A 38 -37.70 6.50 17.63
CA THR A 38 -38.73 7.54 17.76
C THR A 38 -38.19 8.67 18.65
N ALA A 39 -38.02 9.86 18.08
CA ALA A 39 -37.63 11.07 18.80
C ALA A 39 -38.71 12.15 18.62
N GLN A 40 -38.99 12.93 19.68
CA GLN A 40 -39.91 14.07 19.59
C GLN A 40 -39.10 15.35 19.81
N PRO A 41 -38.96 16.21 18.80
CA PRO A 41 -38.25 17.47 18.94
C PRO A 41 -39.03 18.46 19.82
N ASP A 42 -38.30 19.24 20.59
CA ASP A 42 -38.83 20.44 21.23
C ASP A 42 -39.18 21.50 20.17
N ALA A 43 -39.81 22.61 20.58
CA ALA A 43 -40.22 23.69 19.67
C ALA A 43 -39.05 24.26 18.85
N ASP A 44 -37.83 24.23 19.39
CA ASP A 44 -36.60 24.71 18.76
C ASP A 44 -35.82 23.59 18.02
N GLY A 45 -36.41 22.40 17.86
CA GLY A 45 -35.79 21.26 17.18
C GLY A 45 -34.81 20.44 18.01
N ARG A 46 -34.59 20.80 19.29
CA ARG A 46 -33.65 20.11 20.18
C ARG A 46 -34.21 18.77 20.66
N LEU A 47 -33.31 17.82 20.87
CA LEU A 47 -33.62 16.47 21.36
C LEU A 47 -32.86 16.20 22.66
N GLU A 48 -33.47 16.50 23.81
CA GLU A 48 -32.83 16.32 25.13
C GLU A 48 -33.22 15.00 25.82
N GLN A 49 -34.01 14.17 25.15
CA GLN A 49 -34.51 12.92 25.69
C GLN A 49 -33.35 11.94 25.94
N LYS A 50 -33.29 11.37 27.16
CA LYS A 50 -32.23 10.42 27.56
C LYS A 50 -32.02 9.27 26.56
N LYS A 51 -33.11 8.76 25.97
CA LYS A 51 -33.06 7.71 24.94
C LYS A 51 -32.32 8.14 23.67
N VAL A 52 -32.43 9.41 23.27
CA VAL A 52 -31.74 9.95 22.09
C VAL A 52 -30.24 10.05 22.36
N LEU A 53 -29.86 10.56 23.55
CA LEU A 53 -28.45 10.61 23.95
C LEU A 53 -27.83 9.20 24.02
N GLN A 54 -28.54 8.24 24.62
CA GLN A 54 -28.09 6.84 24.67
C GLN A 54 -27.98 6.20 23.29
N PHE A 55 -28.86 6.58 22.36
CA PHE A 55 -28.80 6.14 20.97
C PHE A 55 -27.57 6.69 20.24
N VAL A 56 -27.26 7.97 20.40
CA VAL A 56 -26.04 8.58 19.84
C VAL A 56 -24.78 7.90 20.39
N ASP A 57 -24.72 7.65 21.71
CA ASP A 57 -23.61 6.91 22.33
C ASP A 57 -23.50 5.46 21.81
N HIS A 58 -24.62 4.84 21.47
CA HIS A 58 -24.64 3.52 20.84
C HIS A 58 -24.08 3.58 19.41
N CYS A 59 -24.59 4.49 18.58
CA CYS A 59 -24.14 4.69 17.20
C CYS A 59 -22.64 4.94 17.15
N GLN A 60 -22.11 5.80 18.02
CA GLN A 60 -20.68 6.06 18.11
C GLN A 60 -19.88 4.77 18.37
N ARG A 61 -20.30 3.94 19.33
CA ARG A 61 -19.61 2.68 19.63
C ARG A 61 -19.66 1.69 18.47
N VAL A 62 -20.79 1.62 17.75
CA VAL A 62 -20.94 0.77 16.56
C VAL A 62 -19.99 1.24 15.46
N THR A 63 -20.00 2.54 15.15
CA THR A 63 -19.11 3.13 14.14
C THR A 63 -17.64 2.96 14.52
N GLU A 64 -17.25 3.16 15.78
CA GLU A 64 -15.90 2.91 16.26
C GLU A 64 -15.48 1.44 16.09
N GLY A 65 -16.39 0.50 16.36
CA GLY A 65 -16.18 -0.92 16.12
C GLY A 65 -15.92 -1.24 14.65
N GLN A 66 -16.76 -0.72 13.75
CA GLN A 66 -16.57 -0.88 12.29
C GLN A 66 -15.24 -0.29 11.81
N MET A 67 -14.85 0.89 12.30
CA MET A 67 -13.56 1.49 11.97
C MET A 67 -12.38 0.64 12.46
N LEU A 68 -12.49 0.05 13.66
CA LEU A 68 -11.48 -0.86 14.19
C LEU A 68 -11.36 -2.12 13.32
N ASP A 69 -12.46 -2.68 12.86
CA ASP A 69 -12.47 -3.86 12.00
C ASP A 69 -11.87 -3.57 10.61
N ILE A 70 -12.21 -2.42 10.01
CA ILE A 70 -11.57 -1.93 8.77
C ILE A 70 -10.07 -1.77 8.98
N HIS A 71 -9.65 -1.17 10.09
CA HIS A 71 -8.24 -1.00 10.42
C HIS A 71 -7.53 -2.35 10.56
N ALA A 72 -8.10 -3.28 11.34
CA ALA A 72 -7.53 -4.61 11.55
C ALA A 72 -7.41 -5.39 10.23
N THR A 73 -8.41 -5.29 9.36
CA THR A 73 -8.41 -5.92 8.04
C THR A 73 -7.32 -5.31 7.15
N THR A 74 -7.28 -3.98 7.05
CA THR A 74 -6.26 -3.25 6.28
C THR A 74 -4.85 -3.57 6.76
N TRP A 75 -4.64 -3.68 8.07
CA TRP A 75 -3.36 -4.07 8.65
C TRP A 75 -2.95 -5.48 8.25
N LYS A 76 -3.87 -6.46 8.25
CA LYS A 76 -3.58 -7.84 7.83
C LYS A 76 -3.04 -7.89 6.39
N TYR A 77 -3.68 -7.18 5.45
CA TYR A 77 -3.21 -7.10 4.07
C TYR A 77 -1.83 -6.43 3.97
N ASN A 78 -1.63 -5.29 4.64
CA ASN A 78 -0.39 -4.53 4.55
C ASN A 78 0.81 -5.20 5.22
N LYS A 79 0.59 -6.02 6.26
CA LYS A 79 1.67 -6.68 6.99
C LYS A 79 2.54 -7.51 6.05
N LEU A 80 1.93 -8.38 5.23
CA LEU A 80 2.66 -9.23 4.29
C LEU A 80 3.43 -8.40 3.25
N ILE A 81 2.81 -7.34 2.72
CA ILE A 81 3.44 -6.46 1.72
C ILE A 81 4.66 -5.77 2.33
N ASN A 82 4.59 -5.34 3.59
CA ASN A 82 5.72 -4.75 4.27
C ASN A 82 6.86 -5.74 4.49
N ASP A 83 6.56 -6.99 4.87
CA ASP A 83 7.56 -8.05 5.03
C ASP A 83 8.27 -8.33 3.69
N GLN A 84 7.50 -8.43 2.59
CA GLN A 84 8.04 -8.57 1.23
C GLN A 84 8.91 -7.37 0.83
N ARG A 85 8.47 -6.14 1.12
CA ARG A 85 9.22 -4.92 0.84
C ARG A 85 10.57 -4.90 1.56
N GLN A 86 10.64 -5.38 2.81
CA GLN A 86 11.90 -5.47 3.55
C GLN A 86 12.90 -6.41 2.86
N ILE A 87 12.42 -7.55 2.33
CA ILE A 87 13.26 -8.50 1.58
C ILE A 87 13.80 -7.85 0.30
N ILE A 88 12.94 -7.15 -0.46
CA ILE A 88 13.36 -6.45 -1.68
C ILE A 88 14.36 -5.33 -1.36
N ASN A 89 14.09 -4.52 -0.34
CA ASN A 89 15.00 -3.46 0.08
C ASN A 89 16.38 -4.00 0.48
N ALA A 90 16.43 -5.07 1.27
CA ALA A 90 17.70 -5.70 1.63
C ALA A 90 18.49 -6.16 0.40
N ARG A 91 17.80 -6.67 -0.63
CA ARG A 91 18.43 -7.04 -1.90
C ARG A 91 18.89 -5.84 -2.72
N ARG A 92 18.09 -4.76 -2.76
CA ARG A 92 18.47 -3.50 -3.41
C ARG A 92 19.71 -2.89 -2.76
N ASP A 93 19.75 -2.86 -1.44
CA ASP A 93 20.88 -2.34 -0.67
C ASP A 93 22.16 -3.13 -0.98
N ALA A 94 22.08 -4.46 -1.04
CA ALA A 94 23.22 -5.29 -1.45
C ALA A 94 23.72 -4.94 -2.87
N VAL A 95 22.82 -4.72 -3.82
CA VAL A 95 23.17 -4.33 -5.20
C VAL A 95 23.77 -2.91 -5.25
N LEU A 96 23.28 -1.99 -4.42
CA LEU A 96 23.76 -0.61 -4.35
C LEU A 96 25.14 -0.51 -3.71
N ASP A 97 25.36 -1.21 -2.60
CA ASP A 97 26.53 -1.02 -1.74
C ASP A 97 27.70 -1.96 -2.05
N THR A 98 27.49 -2.95 -2.91
CA THR A 98 28.52 -3.97 -3.25
C THR A 98 28.62 -4.23 -4.76
N GLU A 99 29.50 -5.15 -5.14
CA GLU A 99 29.69 -5.61 -6.52
C GLU A 99 28.78 -6.81 -6.87
N THR A 100 27.83 -7.18 -6.01
CA THR A 100 26.97 -8.38 -6.16
C THR A 100 26.33 -8.50 -7.56
N ALA A 101 25.91 -7.38 -8.17
CA ALA A 101 25.33 -7.40 -9.50
C ALA A 101 26.36 -7.75 -10.58
N TRP A 102 27.58 -7.21 -10.48
CA TRP A 102 28.67 -7.55 -11.41
C TRP A 102 29.08 -9.01 -11.26
N ASP A 103 29.20 -9.50 -10.02
CA ASP A 103 29.56 -10.88 -9.76
C ASP A 103 28.54 -11.85 -10.39
N ASP A 104 27.24 -11.58 -10.23
CA ASP A 104 26.19 -12.42 -10.84
C ASP A 104 26.20 -12.38 -12.37
N LEU A 105 26.24 -11.17 -12.95
CA LEU A 105 26.12 -10.98 -14.39
C LEU A 105 27.36 -11.41 -15.16
N SER A 106 28.56 -11.15 -14.62
CA SER A 106 29.83 -11.57 -15.24
C SER A 106 30.03 -13.08 -15.19
N LEU A 107 29.52 -13.75 -14.15
CA LEU A 107 29.52 -15.22 -14.10
C LEU A 107 28.47 -15.84 -15.04
N HIS A 108 27.37 -15.13 -15.30
CA HIS A 108 26.37 -15.58 -16.26
C HIS A 108 26.90 -15.56 -17.69
N ASP A 109 27.60 -14.49 -18.08
CA ASP A 109 28.18 -14.31 -19.41
C ASP A 109 29.67 -13.95 -19.32
N VAL A 110 30.47 -15.00 -19.11
CA VAL A 110 31.92 -14.91 -18.89
C VAL A 110 32.64 -14.42 -20.15
N GLU A 111 32.13 -14.77 -21.33
CA GLU A 111 32.70 -14.36 -22.61
C GLU A 111 32.58 -12.84 -22.74
N LYS A 112 31.37 -12.31 -22.59
CA LYS A 112 31.14 -10.86 -22.62
C LYS A 112 31.93 -10.11 -21.57
N ALA A 113 31.95 -10.60 -20.33
CA ALA A 113 32.73 -9.96 -19.26
C ALA A 113 34.23 -9.92 -19.59
N GLY A 114 34.76 -10.98 -20.20
CA GLY A 114 36.13 -11.06 -20.70
C GLY A 114 36.41 -10.06 -21.82
N GLU A 115 35.51 -9.93 -22.79
CA GLU A 115 35.61 -8.96 -23.88
C GLU A 115 35.61 -7.52 -23.38
N LEU A 116 34.70 -7.17 -22.47
CA LEU A 116 34.61 -5.83 -21.87
C LEU A 116 35.88 -5.46 -21.10
N THR A 117 36.45 -6.43 -20.37
CA THR A 117 37.71 -6.25 -19.64
C THR A 117 38.88 -6.11 -20.62
N ALA A 118 38.94 -6.92 -21.67
CA ALA A 118 39.98 -6.87 -22.69
C ALA A 118 39.93 -5.58 -23.52
N ALA A 119 38.74 -4.99 -23.69
CA ALA A 119 38.53 -3.68 -24.29
C ALA A 119 39.07 -2.53 -23.42
N GLY A 120 39.52 -2.80 -22.19
CA GLY A 120 40.11 -1.82 -21.29
C GLY A 120 39.09 -0.90 -20.60
N ILE A 121 37.83 -1.33 -20.49
CA ILE A 121 36.81 -0.61 -19.74
C ILE A 121 37.13 -0.70 -18.25
N ASP A 122 37.06 0.43 -17.53
CA ASP A 122 37.30 0.49 -16.10
C ASP A 122 36.32 -0.42 -15.33
N HIS A 123 36.83 -1.23 -14.40
CA HIS A 123 36.04 -2.13 -13.56
C HIS A 123 34.92 -1.38 -12.83
N ALA A 124 35.17 -0.16 -12.36
CA ALA A 124 34.15 0.65 -11.70
C ALA A 124 32.95 0.97 -12.62
N VAL A 125 33.20 1.17 -13.92
CA VAL A 125 32.16 1.41 -14.93
C VAL A 125 31.37 0.13 -15.19
N LEU A 126 32.04 -1.02 -15.25
CA LEU A 126 31.39 -2.33 -15.42
C LEU A 126 30.48 -2.67 -14.25
N VAL A 127 30.96 -2.45 -13.01
CA VAL A 127 30.17 -2.62 -11.79
C VAL A 127 28.95 -1.70 -11.80
N GLN A 128 29.13 -0.44 -12.18
CA GLN A 128 28.03 0.51 -12.25
C GLN A 128 27.00 0.11 -13.32
N ALA A 129 27.44 -0.32 -14.50
CA ALA A 129 26.54 -0.80 -15.56
C ALA A 129 25.73 -2.03 -15.10
N ALA A 130 26.37 -3.02 -14.50
CA ALA A 130 25.72 -4.19 -13.93
C ALA A 130 24.69 -3.82 -12.84
N ARG A 131 25.04 -2.89 -11.95
CA ARG A 131 24.14 -2.36 -10.92
C ARG A 131 22.91 -1.72 -11.53
N GLU A 132 23.08 -0.89 -12.56
CA GLU A 132 21.95 -0.20 -13.21
C GLU A 132 21.00 -1.17 -13.90
N ILE A 133 21.53 -2.17 -14.60
CA ILE A 133 20.73 -3.24 -15.23
C ILE A 133 19.95 -4.01 -14.16
N MET A 134 20.61 -4.48 -13.11
CA MET A 134 19.98 -5.29 -12.06
C MET A 134 18.90 -4.50 -11.30
N LEU A 135 19.18 -3.24 -10.92
CA LEU A 135 18.22 -2.41 -10.20
C LEU A 135 17.00 -2.06 -11.06
N TYR A 136 17.19 -1.81 -12.36
CA TYR A 136 16.08 -1.55 -13.27
C TYR A 136 15.06 -2.70 -13.24
N HIS A 137 15.53 -3.93 -13.45
CA HIS A 137 14.63 -5.10 -13.50
C HIS A 137 14.04 -5.44 -12.13
N LEU A 138 14.81 -5.27 -11.05
CA LEU A 138 14.30 -5.48 -9.69
C LEU A 138 13.19 -4.48 -9.33
N ASP A 139 13.39 -3.20 -9.63
CA ASP A 139 12.41 -2.14 -9.35
C ASP A 139 11.17 -2.26 -10.23
N HIS A 140 11.34 -2.68 -11.48
CA HIS A 140 10.23 -2.94 -12.41
C HIS A 140 9.38 -4.13 -11.94
N GLU A 141 10.00 -5.27 -11.64
CA GLU A 141 9.26 -6.45 -11.13
C GLU A 141 8.58 -6.19 -9.79
N TRP A 142 9.18 -5.38 -8.91
CA TRP A 142 8.53 -4.94 -7.68
C TRP A 142 7.31 -4.05 -7.94
N SER A 143 7.41 -3.14 -8.90
CA SER A 143 6.29 -2.26 -9.30
C SER A 143 5.13 -3.07 -9.89
N ASP A 144 5.42 -4.03 -10.77
CA ASP A 144 4.42 -4.94 -11.34
C ASP A 144 3.78 -5.82 -10.26
N HIS A 145 4.56 -6.29 -9.29
CA HIS A 145 4.03 -7.04 -8.15
C HIS A 145 3.08 -6.19 -7.31
N LEU A 146 3.41 -4.93 -7.03
CA LEU A 146 2.50 -4.04 -6.30
C LEU A 146 1.19 -3.79 -7.07
N ALA A 147 1.25 -3.63 -8.39
CA ALA A 147 0.06 -3.51 -9.23
C ALA A 147 -0.80 -4.78 -9.18
N TYR A 148 -0.17 -5.96 -9.29
CA TYR A 148 -0.85 -7.23 -9.14
C TYR A 148 -1.52 -7.37 -7.76
N LEU A 149 -0.84 -6.97 -6.68
CA LEU A 149 -1.40 -7.01 -5.34
C LEU A 149 -2.62 -6.11 -5.17
N ASP A 150 -2.65 -4.97 -5.87
CA ASP A 150 -3.79 -4.07 -5.89
C ASP A 150 -5.01 -4.71 -6.58
N ASP A 151 -4.79 -5.26 -7.78
CA ASP A 151 -5.83 -5.96 -8.57
C ASP A 151 -6.44 -7.15 -7.82
N ILE A 152 -5.62 -7.97 -7.16
CA ILE A 152 -6.13 -9.09 -6.38
C ILE A 152 -6.87 -8.60 -5.15
N ARG A 153 -6.41 -7.54 -4.48
CA ARG A 153 -7.08 -6.99 -3.29
C ARG A 153 -8.48 -6.50 -3.63
N GLU A 154 -8.68 -5.88 -4.79
CA GLU A 154 -10.00 -5.44 -5.23
C GLU A 154 -10.90 -6.62 -5.64
N SER A 155 -10.36 -7.61 -6.35
CA SER A 155 -11.15 -8.70 -6.95
C SER A 155 -11.42 -9.89 -6.02
N ILE A 156 -10.62 -10.06 -4.96
CA ILE A 156 -10.71 -11.25 -4.07
C ILE A 156 -12.02 -11.32 -3.29
N HIS A 157 -12.64 -10.16 -3.05
CA HIS A 157 -13.95 -10.06 -2.40
C HIS A 157 -15.07 -10.68 -3.25
N LEU A 158 -14.95 -10.68 -4.58
CA LEU A 158 -15.91 -11.33 -5.48
C LEU A 158 -15.77 -12.86 -5.49
N ARG A 159 -14.65 -13.39 -4.97
CA ARG A 159 -14.33 -14.83 -4.93
C ARG A 159 -14.66 -15.49 -3.60
N ALA A 160 -15.11 -14.73 -2.60
CA ALA A 160 -15.49 -15.21 -1.26
C ALA A 160 -16.72 -16.17 -1.24
N ILE A 161 -17.24 -16.55 -2.41
CA ILE A 161 -18.40 -17.46 -2.58
C ILE A 161 -18.04 -18.92 -2.19
N ALA A 162 -16.76 -19.25 -2.00
CA ALA A 162 -16.29 -20.63 -1.83
C ALA A 162 -15.56 -20.88 -0.50
N ASN A 163 -16.24 -20.83 0.65
CA ASN A 163 -15.84 -21.38 1.98
C ASN A 163 -14.42 -21.08 2.54
N GLU A 164 -13.58 -20.32 1.83
CA GLU A 164 -12.22 -19.93 2.19
C GLU A 164 -12.19 -18.43 2.52
N SER A 165 -11.35 -18.06 3.49
CA SER A 165 -11.22 -16.68 3.95
C SER A 165 -10.51 -15.83 2.87
N PRO A 166 -11.07 -14.67 2.45
CA PRO A 166 -10.45 -13.82 1.40
C PRO A 166 -9.01 -13.41 1.71
N ILE A 167 -8.68 -13.21 2.99
CA ILE A 167 -7.32 -12.86 3.41
C ILE A 167 -6.33 -14.02 3.22
N ASP A 168 -6.78 -15.26 3.43
CA ASP A 168 -5.91 -16.44 3.28
C ASP A 168 -5.62 -16.68 1.80
N GLU A 169 -6.64 -16.50 0.95
CA GLU A 169 -6.49 -16.53 -0.50
C GLU A 169 -5.53 -15.45 -1.00
N PHE A 170 -5.65 -14.22 -0.46
CA PHE A 170 -4.78 -13.10 -0.82
C PHE A 170 -3.33 -13.44 -0.45
N HIS A 171 -3.09 -13.93 0.77
CA HIS A 171 -1.77 -14.32 1.21
C HIS A 171 -1.19 -15.42 0.32
N ARG A 172 -1.97 -16.43 -0.02
CA ARG A 172 -1.52 -17.53 -0.89
C ARG A 172 -1.09 -17.03 -2.26
N MET A 173 -1.90 -16.19 -2.90
CA MET A 173 -1.59 -15.59 -4.21
C MET A 173 -0.38 -14.66 -4.14
N SER A 174 -0.32 -13.80 -3.11
CA SER A 174 0.77 -12.86 -2.88
C SER A 174 2.11 -13.57 -2.67
N ILE A 175 2.15 -14.62 -1.84
CA ILE A 175 3.35 -15.42 -1.58
C ILE A 175 3.83 -16.11 -2.85
N ALA A 176 2.91 -16.71 -3.62
CA ALA A 176 3.26 -17.38 -4.88
C ALA A 176 3.84 -16.40 -5.91
N ALA A 177 3.22 -15.23 -6.09
CA ALA A 177 3.69 -14.21 -7.03
C ALA A 177 5.06 -13.64 -6.60
N PHE A 178 5.24 -13.39 -5.30
CA PHE A 178 6.49 -12.87 -4.75
C PHE A 178 7.66 -13.85 -4.85
N GLY A 179 7.41 -15.16 -4.65
CA GLY A 179 8.45 -16.19 -4.71
C GLY A 179 9.20 -16.21 -6.05
N GLU A 180 8.51 -15.89 -7.14
CA GLU A 180 9.07 -15.88 -8.49
C GLU A 180 9.67 -14.53 -8.90
N LEU A 181 9.32 -13.44 -8.21
CA LEU A 181 9.70 -12.05 -8.55
C LEU A 181 11.21 -11.89 -8.64
N ALA A 182 11.92 -12.30 -7.58
CA ALA A 182 13.36 -12.20 -7.46
C ALA A 182 14.10 -13.01 -8.55
N GLY A 183 13.52 -14.13 -9.00
CA GLY A 183 14.08 -14.95 -10.07
C GLY A 183 13.88 -14.32 -11.44
N ARG A 184 12.68 -13.80 -11.73
CA ARG A 184 12.37 -13.10 -12.98
C ARG A 184 13.23 -11.86 -13.17
N ALA A 185 13.42 -11.05 -12.12
CA ALA A 185 14.27 -9.86 -12.17
C ALA A 185 15.71 -10.20 -12.57
N VAL A 186 16.29 -11.25 -11.97
CA VAL A 186 17.65 -11.70 -12.29
C VAL A 186 17.74 -12.23 -13.71
N ALA A 187 16.77 -13.05 -14.13
CA ALA A 187 16.76 -13.61 -15.49
C ALA A 187 16.73 -12.51 -16.56
N LYS A 188 15.86 -11.51 -16.39
CA LYS A 188 15.79 -10.34 -17.29
C LYS A 188 17.06 -9.49 -17.25
N ALA A 189 17.65 -9.30 -16.07
CA ALA A 189 18.91 -8.57 -15.92
C ALA A 189 20.07 -9.27 -16.63
N ARG A 190 20.13 -10.60 -16.56
CA ARG A 190 21.10 -11.45 -17.26
C ARG A 190 20.96 -11.37 -18.78
N GLU A 191 19.75 -11.51 -19.28
CA GLU A 191 19.44 -11.34 -20.71
C GLU A 191 19.86 -9.94 -21.20
N THR A 192 19.46 -8.89 -20.46
CA THR A 192 19.86 -7.52 -20.78
C THR A 192 21.37 -7.34 -20.74
N PHE A 193 22.06 -7.93 -19.75
CA PHE A 193 23.52 -7.85 -19.69
C PHE A 193 24.17 -8.48 -20.90
N SER A 194 23.71 -9.64 -21.37
CA SER A 194 24.25 -10.30 -22.57
C SER A 194 24.01 -9.51 -23.85
N GLU A 195 22.91 -8.76 -23.95
CA GLU A 195 22.56 -7.99 -25.16
C GLU A 195 23.08 -6.54 -25.15
N ALA A 196 23.22 -5.92 -23.97
CA ALA A 196 23.52 -4.50 -23.84
C ALA A 196 24.92 -4.12 -24.35
N GLU A 197 25.03 -3.07 -25.15
CA GLU A 197 26.34 -2.47 -25.42
C GLU A 197 26.82 -1.70 -24.18
N ILE A 198 27.98 -2.08 -23.65
CA ILE A 198 28.61 -1.42 -22.50
C ILE A 198 29.91 -0.78 -22.99
N THR A 199 30.01 0.53 -22.81
CA THR A 199 31.17 1.31 -23.24
C THR A 199 31.91 1.89 -22.03
N ALA A 200 33.01 2.61 -22.27
CA ALA A 200 33.68 3.39 -21.22
C ALA A 200 32.76 4.46 -20.56
N GLY A 201 31.66 4.84 -21.23
CA GLY A 201 30.63 5.72 -20.67
C GLY A 201 29.54 5.02 -19.84
N GLY A 202 29.60 3.69 -19.71
CA GLY A 202 28.58 2.87 -19.06
C GLY A 202 27.62 2.20 -20.04
N VAL A 203 26.45 1.82 -19.53
CA VAL A 203 25.35 1.19 -20.30
C VAL A 203 24.29 2.21 -20.66
N ASP A 204 23.82 2.20 -21.91
CA ASP A 204 22.65 2.97 -22.33
C ASP A 204 21.37 2.15 -22.22
N LEU A 205 20.74 2.17 -21.04
CA LEU A 205 19.44 1.52 -20.83
C LEU A 205 18.33 2.13 -21.69
N GLY A 206 18.39 3.43 -21.98
CA GLY A 206 17.39 4.12 -22.79
C GLY A 206 17.40 3.63 -24.24
N GLY A 207 18.58 3.40 -24.80
CA GLY A 207 18.76 2.79 -26.12
C GLY A 207 18.18 1.38 -26.24
N LEU A 208 18.07 0.65 -25.12
CA LEU A 208 17.47 -0.68 -25.03
C LEU A 208 15.96 -0.65 -24.75
N GLY A 209 15.34 0.53 -24.70
CA GLY A 209 13.93 0.70 -24.33
C GLY A 209 13.66 0.56 -22.83
N LEU A 210 14.70 0.44 -22.00
CA LEU A 210 14.62 0.29 -20.55
C LEU A 210 14.61 1.67 -19.88
N HIS A 211 13.54 2.42 -20.13
CA HIS A 211 13.43 3.81 -19.68
C HIS A 211 13.06 3.90 -18.19
N LYS A 212 13.88 4.63 -17.43
CA LYS A 212 13.50 5.08 -16.09
C LYS A 212 12.41 6.17 -16.21
N PRO A 213 11.42 6.23 -15.30
CA PRO A 213 10.39 7.27 -15.33
C PRO A 213 11.01 8.67 -15.30
N SER A 214 10.55 9.57 -16.18
CA SER A 214 11.06 10.94 -16.27
C SER A 214 10.59 11.84 -15.12
N ALA A 215 9.50 11.46 -14.44
CA ALA A 215 8.95 12.17 -13.29
C ALA A 215 8.26 11.19 -12.34
N THR A 216 8.55 11.33 -11.04
CA THR A 216 7.92 10.55 -9.97
C THR A 216 7.38 11.51 -8.92
N TRP A 217 6.12 11.35 -8.53
CA TRP A 217 5.46 12.13 -7.49
C TRP A 217 5.09 11.26 -6.31
N THR A 218 5.08 11.86 -5.12
CA THR A 218 4.64 11.21 -3.88
C THR A 218 3.38 11.90 -3.38
N TYR A 219 2.41 11.09 -2.94
CA TYR A 219 1.15 11.58 -2.42
C TYR A 219 0.67 10.67 -1.28
N MET A 220 -0.18 11.23 -0.42
CA MET A 220 -0.86 10.48 0.63
C MET A 220 -2.28 10.15 0.15
N VAL A 221 -2.64 8.87 0.18
CA VAL A 221 -4.01 8.43 -0.13
C VAL A 221 -4.88 8.72 1.09
N ASN A 222 -5.96 9.49 0.88
CA ASN A 222 -6.94 9.81 1.91
C ASN A 222 -8.30 9.26 1.48
N ASP A 223 -8.77 8.23 2.19
CA ASP A 223 -10.12 7.67 2.01
C ASP A 223 -11.01 8.02 3.21
N ASN A 224 -12.28 8.38 2.94
CA ASN A 224 -13.31 8.51 3.97
C ASN A 224 -14.24 7.29 3.94
N PRO A 225 -14.09 6.32 4.86
CA PRO A 225 -14.92 5.12 4.88
C PRO A 225 -16.37 5.37 5.33
N LEU A 226 -16.68 6.57 5.85
CA LEU A 226 -18.00 6.92 6.39
C LEU A 226 -18.86 7.75 5.44
N SER A 227 -18.28 8.34 4.37
CA SER A 227 -19.06 9.17 3.45
C SER A 227 -19.97 8.32 2.57
N SER A 228 -21.24 8.70 2.48
CA SER A 228 -22.27 8.03 1.67
C SER A 228 -22.13 8.23 0.14
N GLY A 229 -21.05 8.87 -0.33
CA GLY A 229 -20.76 9.10 -1.74
C GLY A 229 -20.21 7.88 -2.48
N SER A 230 -20.83 7.52 -3.61
CA SER A 230 -20.39 6.43 -4.49
C SER A 230 -19.00 6.70 -5.06
N GLY A 231 -17.97 6.06 -4.51
CA GLY A 231 -16.61 6.18 -5.03
C GLY A 231 -15.50 5.64 -4.14
N SER A 232 -15.77 5.21 -2.90
CA SER A 232 -14.73 4.67 -2.04
C SER A 232 -14.52 3.16 -2.28
N MET A 233 -13.26 2.78 -2.53
CA MET A 233 -12.74 1.41 -2.57
C MET A 233 -13.04 0.62 -1.27
N MET A 234 -13.40 1.30 -0.18
CA MET A 234 -13.82 0.74 1.11
C MET A 234 -15.32 0.45 1.22
N GLY A 235 -16.15 0.91 0.27
CA GLY A 235 -17.59 0.61 0.26
C GLY A 235 -17.89 -0.90 0.14
N SER A 236 -16.99 -1.65 -0.51
CA SER A 236 -17.04 -3.11 -0.60
C SER A 236 -16.66 -3.80 0.72
N ILE A 237 -15.76 -3.21 1.53
CA ILE A 237 -15.39 -3.69 2.86
C ILE A 237 -16.50 -3.39 3.88
N ALA A 238 -17.15 -2.22 3.80
CA ALA A 238 -18.30 -1.90 4.65
C ALA A 238 -19.51 -2.82 4.37
N ALA A 239 -19.69 -3.28 3.12
CA ALA A 239 -20.70 -4.27 2.75
C ALA A 239 -20.41 -5.69 3.30
N MET A 240 -19.19 -5.94 3.83
CA MET A 240 -18.81 -7.20 4.46
C MET A 240 -19.37 -7.35 5.89
N PHE A 241 -19.76 -6.25 6.53
CA PHE A 241 -20.22 -6.19 7.91
C PHE A 241 -21.72 -5.88 8.06
N ARG A 242 -22.47 -5.99 6.95
CA ARG A 242 -23.94 -5.87 6.92
C ARG A 242 -24.59 -7.22 6.63
#